data_AF-A0A1G9KKT0-F1
#
_entry.id   AF-A0A1G9KKT0-F1
#
_cell.length_a   1.000
_cell.length_b   1.000
_cell.length_c   1.000
_cell.angle_alpha   90.00
_cell.angle_beta   90.00
_cell.angle_gamma   90.00
#
_symmetry.space_group_name_H-M   'P 1'
#
loop_
_entity.id
_entity.type
_entity.pdbx_description
1 polymer ?
#
loop_
_entity_poly.entity_id
_entity_poly.type
_entity_poly.pdbx_seq_one_letter_code
_entity_poly.pdbx_strand_id
1 'polypeptide(L)'
;MNNDINFALNKINNLVQDVGAYYLSDIQTWIDCNFMEKDSIDKTSEILKNLARKNGLNNKTFTTDIKNVCNKMAEELLQELKKLISPDPFLCFITALAFFNRHLSLTYEIFFWYKTKHTIDADNSEVQKQLDFYFSTIENHEKFNELFYKLQCHIASEKFLLRLLLEICYDNLLEVKTDNQPQLYIDKILDYSRALGKIIIIRDQVSKAIGCVKELNFDIEGQIYFKQEKNLSFYSVGNKFLNWTTSKEYIDIPDEIIEKLNPLCNKFIGFSIKELFDLIDSLCHKYSSQSGSIIMFLPSDWENELKTLTNKNEIEINKLLQFISREPNKNADYLRNKKNKLLQKSVFFYKGTAIISINLLISSLMSLINDVFYNNIELKEFNIELEKIHTEINEEFEVEIYELLKNSLSKKILYNFTKIGSKPPFIEPPGQIDILLYYQYNLYVIECKNYDLKTNISSVANEVKRIQNDEIGKLEKKVRFVKENLRSILPLIGVDILEADSIENVTGLFVTKNFSVGELLTNQLPIINYSSLIDWIKSKNEF
;
A
#
# COMPACT_ATOMS: atom_id res chain seq x y z
N MET A 1 6.36 -31.23 24.18
CA MET A 1 6.94 -29.90 23.89
C MET A 1 8.06 -30.00 22.87
N ASN A 2 9.21 -30.64 23.18
CA ASN A 2 10.28 -30.85 22.20
C ASN A 2 9.87 -31.70 20.98
N ASN A 3 8.93 -32.66 21.14
CA ASN A 3 8.50 -33.50 20.02
C ASN A 3 7.64 -32.76 18.98
N ASP A 4 6.73 -31.87 19.39
CA ASP A 4 5.88 -31.11 18.46
C ASP A 4 6.68 -30.06 17.69
N ILE A 5 7.63 -29.40 18.37
CA ILE A 5 8.53 -28.40 17.77
C ILE A 5 9.54 -29.08 16.85
N ASN A 6 10.20 -30.16 17.27
CA ASN A 6 11.15 -30.89 16.41
C ASN A 6 10.45 -31.55 15.21
N PHE A 7 9.22 -32.04 15.39
CA PHE A 7 8.40 -32.56 14.28
C PHE A 7 8.00 -31.44 13.32
N ALA A 8 7.61 -30.27 13.83
CA ALA A 8 7.30 -29.11 13.01
C ALA A 8 8.54 -28.61 12.26
N LEU A 9 9.71 -28.49 12.91
CA LEU A 9 10.97 -28.09 12.28
C LEU A 9 11.40 -29.04 11.16
N ASN A 10 11.29 -30.35 11.38
CA ASN A 10 11.57 -31.34 10.33
C ASN A 10 10.56 -31.29 9.17
N LYS A 11 9.28 -30.99 9.44
CA LYS A 11 8.28 -30.76 8.40
C LYS A 11 8.50 -29.44 7.66
N ILE A 12 8.89 -28.37 8.35
CA ILE A 12 9.11 -27.03 7.79
C ILE A 12 10.19 -27.08 6.71
N ASN A 13 11.32 -27.76 6.92
CA ASN A 13 12.40 -27.78 5.94
C ASN A 13 12.00 -28.44 4.61
N ASN A 14 11.24 -29.54 4.66
CA ASN A 14 10.70 -30.19 3.46
C ASN A 14 9.59 -29.33 2.83
N LEU A 15 8.71 -28.78 3.67
CA LEU A 15 7.60 -27.93 3.26
C LEU A 15 8.07 -26.62 2.59
N VAL A 16 9.18 -26.02 3.02
CA VAL A 16 9.72 -24.79 2.43
C VAL A 16 10.17 -24.99 0.99
N GLN A 17 10.80 -26.12 0.67
CA GLN A 17 11.20 -26.44 -0.71
C GLN A 17 9.96 -26.66 -1.58
N ASP A 18 8.98 -27.41 -1.09
CA ASP A 18 7.71 -27.66 -1.78
C ASP A 18 6.89 -26.36 -1.99
N VAL A 19 6.89 -25.47 -1.00
CA VAL A 19 6.26 -24.13 -1.07
C VAL A 19 6.92 -23.26 -2.13
N GLY A 20 8.26 -23.32 -2.24
CA GLY A 20 9.01 -22.58 -3.25
C GLY A 20 8.65 -23.01 -4.68
N ALA A 21 8.60 -24.32 -4.91
CA ALA A 21 8.19 -24.89 -6.20
C ALA A 21 6.71 -24.60 -6.51
N TYR A 22 5.83 -24.71 -5.51
CA TYR A 22 4.41 -24.38 -5.64
C TYR A 22 4.20 -22.93 -6.08
N TYR A 23 4.84 -21.96 -5.41
CA TYR A 23 4.67 -20.54 -5.73
C TYR A 23 5.21 -20.17 -7.11
N LEU A 24 6.34 -20.76 -7.51
CA LEU A 24 6.87 -20.61 -8.85
C LEU A 24 5.91 -21.18 -9.89
N SER A 25 5.36 -22.37 -9.65
CA SER A 25 4.34 -22.98 -10.51
C SER A 25 3.07 -22.15 -10.61
N ASP A 26 2.67 -21.45 -9.55
CA ASP A 26 1.49 -20.58 -9.52
C ASP A 26 1.70 -19.31 -10.35
N ILE A 27 2.86 -18.65 -10.19
CA ILE A 27 3.28 -17.50 -11.02
C ILE A 27 3.38 -17.94 -12.49
N GLN A 28 3.99 -19.10 -12.75
CA GLN A 28 4.11 -19.71 -14.06
C GLN A 28 2.73 -19.94 -14.70
N THR A 29 1.81 -20.56 -13.97
CA THR A 29 0.44 -20.81 -14.45
C THR A 29 -0.28 -19.49 -14.73
N TRP A 30 -0.10 -18.50 -13.86
CA TRP A 30 -0.69 -17.17 -14.07
C TRP A 30 -0.14 -16.51 -15.34
N ILE A 31 1.18 -16.59 -15.57
CA ILE A 31 1.82 -16.12 -16.79
C ILE A 31 1.25 -16.87 -17.98
N ASP A 32 1.25 -18.21 -17.98
CA ASP A 32 0.69 -19.03 -19.06
C ASP A 32 -0.76 -18.67 -19.42
N CYS A 33 -1.63 -18.47 -18.43
CA CYS A 33 -3.03 -18.13 -18.68
C CYS A 33 -3.22 -16.70 -19.20
N ASN A 34 -2.43 -15.74 -18.72
CA ASN A 34 -2.58 -14.33 -19.10
C ASN A 34 -1.74 -13.91 -20.31
N PHE A 35 -0.67 -14.66 -20.62
CA PHE A 35 0.24 -14.42 -21.74
C PHE A 35 0.00 -15.36 -22.92
N MET A 36 -0.23 -16.65 -22.65
CA MET A 36 -0.35 -17.68 -23.69
C MET A 36 -1.81 -18.07 -23.98
N GLU A 37 -2.78 -17.39 -23.35
CA GLU A 37 -4.23 -17.66 -23.47
C GLU A 37 -4.58 -19.14 -23.25
N LYS A 38 -3.82 -19.84 -22.39
CA LYS A 38 -4.08 -21.24 -22.08
C LYS A 38 -5.26 -21.36 -21.12
N ASP A 39 -6.24 -22.18 -21.49
CA ASP A 39 -7.31 -22.61 -20.59
C ASP A 39 -6.74 -23.44 -19.44
N SER A 40 -6.85 -22.94 -18.21
CA SER A 40 -6.55 -23.72 -17.01
C SER A 40 -7.77 -23.83 -16.10
N ILE A 41 -7.92 -25.00 -15.46
CA ILE A 41 -8.97 -25.23 -14.48
C ILE A 41 -8.56 -24.54 -13.17
N ASP A 42 -9.06 -23.33 -12.94
CA ASP A 42 -8.90 -22.62 -11.68
C ASP A 42 -9.81 -23.25 -10.59
N LYS A 43 -9.24 -24.07 -9.71
CA LYS A 43 -9.94 -24.69 -8.56
C LYS A 43 -10.64 -23.66 -7.67
N THR A 44 -10.09 -22.44 -7.58
CA THR A 44 -10.72 -21.32 -6.86
C THR A 44 -12.06 -20.95 -7.50
N SER A 45 -12.12 -20.94 -8.84
CA SER A 45 -13.34 -20.64 -9.58
C SER A 45 -14.40 -21.72 -9.36
N GLU A 46 -14.02 -22.99 -9.30
CA GLU A 46 -14.96 -24.08 -8.98
C GLU A 46 -15.54 -23.98 -7.56
N ILE A 47 -14.74 -23.58 -6.55
CA ILE A 47 -15.25 -23.31 -5.20
C ILE A 47 -16.31 -22.21 -5.23
N LEU A 48 -16.05 -21.11 -5.94
CA LEU A 48 -16.96 -19.99 -6.06
C LEU A 48 -18.24 -20.34 -6.84
N LYS A 49 -18.12 -21.08 -7.95
CA LYS A 49 -19.27 -21.61 -8.72
C LYS A 49 -20.18 -22.47 -7.84
N ASN A 50 -19.59 -23.41 -7.09
CA ASN A 50 -20.34 -24.29 -6.20
C ASN A 50 -21.04 -23.51 -5.08
N LEU A 51 -20.37 -22.50 -4.52
CA LEU A 51 -20.97 -21.62 -3.52
C LEU A 51 -22.11 -20.77 -4.08
N ALA A 52 -21.97 -20.27 -5.30
CA ALA A 52 -23.00 -19.52 -6.01
C ALA A 52 -24.24 -20.39 -6.27
N ARG A 53 -24.04 -21.63 -6.75
CA ARG A 53 -25.09 -22.64 -6.94
C ARG A 53 -25.84 -22.94 -5.65
N LYS A 54 -25.09 -23.24 -4.58
CA LYS A 54 -25.64 -23.52 -3.24
C LYS A 54 -26.49 -22.36 -2.72
N ASN A 55 -26.11 -21.12 -3.02
CA ASN A 55 -26.82 -19.92 -2.63
C ASN A 55 -27.94 -19.49 -3.60
N GLY A 56 -28.19 -20.26 -4.66
CA GLY A 56 -29.19 -19.91 -5.68
C GLY A 56 -28.88 -18.58 -6.37
N LEU A 57 -27.60 -18.28 -6.59
CA LEU A 57 -27.15 -17.04 -7.22
C LEU A 57 -27.06 -17.15 -8.75
N ASN A 58 -27.15 -18.34 -9.32
CA ASN A 58 -27.03 -18.57 -10.76
C ASN A 58 -27.99 -17.71 -11.57
N ASN A 59 -27.50 -17.21 -12.71
CA ASN A 59 -28.23 -16.36 -13.64
C ASN A 59 -28.84 -15.10 -12.98
N LYS A 60 -28.11 -14.50 -12.02
CA LYS A 60 -28.53 -13.26 -11.35
C LYS A 60 -27.52 -12.14 -11.56
N THR A 61 -28.06 -10.93 -11.64
CA THR A 61 -27.31 -9.68 -11.69
C THR A 61 -27.65 -8.83 -10.48
N PHE A 62 -26.64 -8.30 -9.82
CA PHE A 62 -26.77 -7.42 -8.65
C PHE A 62 -26.13 -6.07 -8.95
N THR A 63 -26.86 -4.98 -8.69
CA THR A 63 -26.38 -3.60 -8.84
C THR A 63 -26.31 -2.86 -7.50
N THR A 64 -27.25 -3.14 -6.58
CA THR A 64 -27.35 -2.47 -5.27
C THR A 64 -26.98 -3.37 -4.09
N ASP A 65 -27.23 -4.67 -4.19
CA ASP A 65 -27.04 -5.63 -3.08
C ASP A 65 -25.70 -6.38 -3.11
N ILE A 66 -24.77 -5.94 -3.95
CA ILE A 66 -23.48 -6.61 -4.17
C ILE A 66 -22.75 -6.86 -2.84
N LYS A 67 -22.73 -5.86 -1.94
CA LYS A 67 -22.09 -5.97 -0.62
C LYS A 67 -22.69 -7.08 0.25
N ASN A 68 -24.02 -7.21 0.25
CA ASN A 68 -24.72 -8.22 1.05
C ASN A 68 -24.45 -9.63 0.52
N VAL A 69 -24.47 -9.79 -0.81
CA VAL A 69 -24.14 -11.06 -1.47
C VAL A 69 -22.70 -11.47 -1.15
N CYS A 70 -21.74 -10.56 -1.31
CA CYS A 70 -20.35 -10.86 -1.01
C CYS A 70 -20.12 -11.16 0.48
N ASN A 71 -20.77 -10.45 1.41
CA ASN A 71 -20.65 -10.74 2.84
C ASN A 71 -21.13 -12.15 3.17
N LYS A 72 -22.30 -12.56 2.66
CA LYS A 72 -22.84 -13.91 2.88
C LYS A 72 -21.89 -14.98 2.34
N MET A 73 -21.37 -14.79 1.13
CA MET A 73 -20.41 -15.72 0.54
C MET A 73 -19.11 -15.79 1.36
N ALA A 74 -18.61 -14.65 1.82
CA ALA A 74 -17.40 -14.59 2.64
C ALA A 74 -17.59 -15.26 4.02
N GLU A 75 -18.75 -15.11 4.64
CA GLU A 75 -19.10 -15.80 5.90
C GLU A 75 -19.08 -17.33 5.74
N GLU A 76 -19.70 -17.85 4.68
CA GLU A 76 -19.71 -19.29 4.41
C GLU A 76 -18.29 -19.82 4.10
N LEU A 77 -17.51 -19.10 3.28
CA LEU A 77 -16.13 -19.48 2.98
C LEU A 77 -15.25 -19.47 4.23
N LEU A 78 -15.42 -18.47 5.10
CA LEU A 78 -14.69 -18.38 6.36
C LEU A 78 -15.04 -19.54 7.30
N GLN A 79 -16.31 -19.94 7.39
CA GLN A 79 -16.73 -21.08 8.19
C GLN A 79 -16.13 -22.39 7.69
N GLU A 80 -16.15 -22.63 6.38
CA GLU A 80 -15.53 -23.82 5.79
C GLU A 80 -14.01 -23.81 5.96
N LEU A 81 -13.36 -22.65 5.78
CA LEU A 81 -11.92 -22.50 6.01
C LEU A 81 -11.56 -22.81 7.46
N LYS A 82 -12.33 -22.30 8.44
CA LYS A 82 -12.12 -22.63 9.86
C LYS A 82 -12.23 -24.13 10.12
N LYS A 83 -13.23 -24.82 9.56
CA LYS A 83 -13.38 -26.29 9.68
C LYS A 83 -12.17 -27.05 9.11
N LEU A 84 -11.55 -26.54 8.04
CA LEU A 84 -10.34 -27.15 7.47
C LEU A 84 -9.09 -26.91 8.34
N ILE A 85 -9.04 -25.79 9.08
CA ILE A 85 -7.93 -25.41 9.97
C ILE A 85 -8.03 -26.11 11.33
N SER A 86 -9.24 -26.23 11.89
CA SER A 86 -9.49 -26.75 13.24
C SER A 86 -8.81 -28.09 13.59
N PRO A 87 -8.63 -29.05 12.66
CA PRO A 87 -7.97 -30.31 12.99
C PRO A 87 -6.50 -30.16 13.42
N ASP A 88 -5.76 -29.22 12.82
CA ASP A 88 -4.35 -28.94 13.18
C ASP A 88 -4.00 -27.47 12.91
N PRO A 89 -4.46 -26.54 13.77
CA PRO A 89 -4.29 -25.10 13.54
C PRO A 89 -2.82 -24.67 13.62
N PHE A 90 -1.99 -25.40 14.37
CA PHE A 90 -0.56 -25.10 14.48
C PHE A 90 0.19 -25.41 13.19
N LEU A 91 -0.01 -26.61 12.62
CA LEU A 91 0.59 -26.94 11.33
C LEU A 91 0.09 -26.02 10.22
N CYS A 92 -1.21 -25.68 10.22
CA CYS A 92 -1.78 -24.70 9.28
C CYS A 92 -1.12 -23.32 9.43
N PHE A 93 -0.92 -22.85 10.66
CA PHE A 93 -0.27 -21.57 10.95
C PHE A 93 1.18 -21.54 10.43
N ILE A 94 1.98 -22.55 10.78
CA ILE A 94 3.36 -22.66 10.33
C ILE A 94 3.45 -22.73 8.80
N THR A 95 2.55 -23.49 8.17
CA THR A 95 2.51 -23.60 6.71
C THR A 95 2.15 -22.27 6.05
N ALA A 96 1.10 -21.59 6.54
CA ALA A 96 0.71 -20.28 6.06
C ALA A 96 1.84 -19.25 6.23
N LEU A 97 2.57 -19.31 7.35
CA LEU A 97 3.73 -18.46 7.61
C LEU A 97 4.87 -18.74 6.60
N ALA A 98 5.11 -20.00 6.23
CA ALA A 98 6.11 -20.37 5.23
C ALA A 98 5.74 -19.86 3.82
N PHE A 99 4.47 -20.05 3.40
CA PHE A 99 3.96 -19.48 2.15
C PHE A 99 4.09 -17.95 2.13
N PHE A 100 3.74 -17.28 3.23
CA PHE A 100 3.87 -15.83 3.34
C PHE A 100 5.33 -15.35 3.27
N ASN A 101 6.23 -16.04 3.97
CA ASN A 101 7.66 -15.75 3.96
C ASN A 101 8.26 -15.87 2.55
N ARG A 102 7.88 -16.92 1.80
CA ARG A 102 8.34 -17.13 0.42
C ARG A 102 7.75 -16.09 -0.53
N HIS A 103 6.46 -15.79 -0.39
CA HIS A 103 5.79 -14.76 -1.18
C HIS A 103 6.47 -13.39 -1.05
N LEU A 104 6.88 -13.00 0.17
CA LEU A 104 7.63 -11.75 0.39
C LEU A 104 8.98 -11.76 -0.33
N SER A 105 9.77 -12.83 -0.18
CA SER A 105 11.08 -12.96 -0.85
C SER A 105 10.94 -12.88 -2.37
N LEU A 106 9.98 -13.60 -2.95
CA LEU A 106 9.71 -13.55 -4.40
C LEU A 106 9.28 -12.17 -4.88
N THR A 107 8.46 -11.48 -4.09
CA THR A 107 8.05 -10.10 -4.40
C THR A 107 9.27 -9.20 -4.50
N TYR A 108 10.20 -9.28 -3.55
CA TYR A 108 11.45 -8.52 -3.58
C TYR A 108 12.32 -8.87 -4.80
N GLU A 109 12.47 -10.16 -5.12
CA GLU A 109 13.23 -10.62 -6.30
C GLU A 109 12.65 -10.04 -7.60
N ILE A 110 11.32 -10.09 -7.79
CA ILE A 110 10.62 -9.56 -8.97
C ILE A 110 10.79 -8.04 -9.10
N PHE A 111 10.61 -7.30 -8.00
CA PHE A 111 10.77 -5.85 -8.01
C PHE A 111 12.22 -5.41 -8.26
N PHE A 112 13.17 -6.11 -7.66
CA PHE A 112 14.59 -5.82 -7.85
C PHE A 112 15.03 -6.08 -9.29
N TRP A 113 14.65 -7.24 -9.85
CA TRP A 113 14.86 -7.60 -11.25
C TRP A 113 14.33 -6.53 -12.22
N TYR A 114 13.13 -6.02 -11.97
CA TYR A 114 12.53 -4.96 -12.78
C TYR A 114 13.31 -3.63 -12.67
N LYS A 115 13.72 -3.25 -11.45
CA LYS A 115 14.42 -1.97 -11.19
C LYS A 115 15.81 -1.93 -11.81
N THR A 116 16.52 -3.06 -11.85
CA THR A 116 17.90 -3.14 -12.32
C THR A 116 18.01 -3.34 -13.84
N LYS A 117 16.90 -3.15 -14.57
CA LYS A 117 16.80 -3.26 -16.03
C LYS A 117 17.43 -4.55 -16.57
N HIS A 118 17.18 -5.67 -15.91
CA HIS A 118 17.67 -7.00 -16.33
C HIS A 118 19.20 -7.17 -16.27
N THR A 119 19.96 -6.25 -15.66
CA THR A 119 21.42 -6.36 -15.55
C THR A 119 21.85 -6.55 -14.11
N ILE A 120 21.92 -7.79 -13.63
CA ILE A 120 22.74 -8.19 -12.48
C ILE A 120 23.39 -9.55 -12.73
N ASP A 121 24.68 -9.63 -12.40
CA ASP A 121 25.59 -10.75 -12.55
C ASP A 121 25.09 -12.09 -11.97
N ALA A 122 25.16 -13.11 -12.83
CA ALA A 122 25.54 -14.53 -12.66
C ALA A 122 25.10 -15.40 -11.45
N ASP A 123 24.44 -14.92 -10.39
CA ASP A 123 23.90 -15.78 -9.31
C ASP A 123 22.37 -15.98 -9.41
N ASN A 124 22.00 -16.46 -10.59
CA ASN A 124 20.88 -17.34 -10.95
C ASN A 124 19.92 -17.81 -9.82
N SER A 125 18.98 -16.96 -9.39
CA SER A 125 17.75 -17.49 -8.78
C SER A 125 16.88 -18.11 -9.90
N GLU A 126 16.24 -19.26 -9.63
CA GLU A 126 15.35 -19.92 -10.61
C GLU A 126 14.19 -19.02 -11.05
N VAL A 127 13.80 -18.09 -10.17
CA VAL A 127 12.78 -17.07 -10.42
C VAL A 127 13.28 -16.08 -11.47
N GLN A 128 14.51 -15.58 -11.34
CA GLN A 128 15.10 -14.67 -12.31
C GLN A 128 15.18 -15.29 -13.71
N LYS A 129 15.66 -16.55 -13.81
CA LYS A 129 15.70 -17.26 -15.10
C LYS A 129 14.33 -17.38 -15.76
N GLN A 130 13.29 -17.65 -14.97
CA GLN A 130 11.91 -17.73 -15.47
C GLN A 130 11.41 -16.36 -15.92
N LEU A 131 11.62 -15.31 -15.10
CA LEU A 131 11.26 -13.94 -15.48
C LEU A 131 11.99 -13.50 -16.74
N ASP A 132 13.30 -13.73 -16.84
CA ASP A 132 14.09 -13.46 -18.05
C ASP A 132 13.54 -14.22 -19.25
N PHE A 133 13.24 -15.51 -19.11
CA PHE A 133 12.65 -16.29 -20.20
C PHE A 133 11.30 -15.71 -20.67
N TYR A 134 10.40 -15.34 -19.77
CA TYR A 134 9.09 -14.79 -20.16
C TYR A 134 9.17 -13.38 -20.71
N PHE A 135 9.95 -12.52 -20.06
CA PHE A 135 9.95 -11.10 -20.38
C PHE A 135 10.93 -10.71 -21.48
N SER A 136 12.03 -11.45 -21.69
CA SER A 136 12.92 -11.25 -22.85
C SER A 136 12.20 -11.42 -24.20
N THR A 137 11.09 -12.16 -24.22
CA THR A 137 10.26 -12.31 -25.43
C THR A 137 9.34 -11.12 -25.73
N ILE A 138 9.18 -10.18 -24.78
CA ILE A 138 8.13 -9.12 -24.81
C ILE A 138 8.70 -7.72 -24.49
N GLU A 139 10.00 -7.59 -24.15
CA GLU A 139 10.67 -6.31 -23.82
C GLU A 139 10.45 -5.20 -24.86
N ASN A 140 10.29 -5.53 -26.14
CA ASN A 140 10.03 -4.57 -27.22
C ASN A 140 8.54 -4.27 -27.47
N HIS A 141 7.63 -4.82 -26.66
CA HIS A 141 6.19 -4.69 -26.86
C HIS A 141 5.61 -3.63 -25.93
N GLU A 142 4.77 -2.73 -26.46
CA GLU A 142 3.98 -1.75 -25.68
C GLU A 142 3.14 -2.38 -24.55
N LYS A 143 2.97 -3.72 -24.56
CA LYS A 143 2.24 -4.52 -23.58
C LYS A 143 3.07 -4.93 -22.36
N PHE A 144 4.39 -4.76 -22.36
CA PHE A 144 5.25 -5.20 -21.24
C PHE A 144 4.85 -4.57 -19.91
N ASN A 145 4.75 -3.23 -19.87
CA ASN A 145 4.35 -2.50 -18.67
C ASN A 145 2.92 -2.87 -18.21
N GLU A 146 2.01 -3.13 -19.14
CA GLU A 146 0.66 -3.63 -18.81
C GLU A 146 0.73 -4.98 -18.11
N LEU A 147 1.49 -5.92 -18.68
CA LEU A 147 1.60 -7.28 -18.17
C LEU A 147 2.30 -7.32 -16.81
N PHE A 148 3.37 -6.54 -16.65
CA PHE A 148 4.06 -6.40 -15.37
C PHE A 148 3.17 -5.76 -14.30
N TYR A 149 2.36 -4.76 -14.67
CA TYR A 149 1.36 -4.19 -13.76
C TYR A 149 0.32 -5.24 -13.32
N LYS A 150 -0.19 -6.06 -14.25
CA LYS A 150 -1.11 -7.17 -13.91
C LYS A 150 -0.45 -8.19 -12.98
N LEU A 151 0.82 -8.51 -13.18
CA LEU A 151 1.58 -9.39 -12.30
C LEU A 151 1.70 -8.79 -10.90
N GLN A 152 2.03 -7.50 -10.76
CA GLN A 152 2.03 -6.83 -9.45
C GLN A 152 0.66 -6.88 -8.76
N CYS A 153 -0.42 -6.72 -9.52
CA CYS A 153 -1.78 -6.82 -8.98
C CYS A 153 -2.09 -8.24 -8.48
N HIS A 154 -1.64 -9.26 -9.19
CA HIS A 154 -1.76 -10.66 -8.78
C HIS A 154 -0.95 -10.93 -7.50
N ILE A 155 0.32 -10.52 -7.45
CA ILE A 155 1.19 -10.62 -6.27
C ILE A 155 0.55 -9.91 -5.06
N ALA A 156 0.06 -8.68 -5.24
CA ALA A 156 -0.60 -7.94 -4.17
C ALA A 156 -1.87 -8.63 -3.65
N SER A 157 -2.62 -9.30 -4.54
CA SER A 157 -3.79 -10.08 -4.16
C SER A 157 -3.39 -11.31 -3.34
N GLU A 158 -2.41 -12.09 -3.80
CA GLU A 158 -1.86 -13.24 -3.05
C GLU A 158 -1.32 -12.82 -1.68
N LYS A 159 -0.63 -11.69 -1.58
CA LYS A 159 -0.18 -11.11 -0.29
C LYS A 159 -1.34 -10.92 0.68
N PHE A 160 -2.43 -10.34 0.19
CA PHE A 160 -3.62 -10.09 1.01
C PHE A 160 -4.26 -11.40 1.50
N LEU A 161 -4.34 -12.40 0.62
CA LEU A 161 -4.93 -13.72 0.89
C LEU A 161 -4.14 -14.49 1.94
N LEU A 162 -2.84 -14.60 1.76
CA LEU A 162 -1.98 -15.30 2.71
C LEU A 162 -1.92 -14.60 4.07
N ARG A 163 -1.94 -13.25 4.08
CA ARG A 163 -2.06 -12.49 5.33
C ARG A 163 -3.34 -12.88 6.08
N LEU A 164 -4.47 -12.89 5.38
CA LEU A 164 -5.76 -13.29 5.96
C LEU A 164 -5.73 -14.73 6.49
N LEU A 165 -5.14 -15.66 5.74
CA LEU A 165 -4.97 -17.04 6.17
C LEU A 165 -4.11 -17.13 7.44
N LEU A 166 -2.97 -16.42 7.49
CA LEU A 166 -2.10 -16.37 8.66
C LEU A 166 -2.82 -15.80 9.89
N GLU A 167 -3.68 -14.79 9.70
CA GLU A 167 -4.51 -14.25 10.79
C GLU A 167 -5.45 -15.30 11.37
N ILE A 168 -6.22 -15.95 10.49
CA ILE A 168 -7.21 -16.96 10.86
C ILE A 168 -6.52 -18.14 11.55
N CYS A 169 -5.44 -18.68 10.97
CA CYS A 169 -4.72 -19.81 11.56
C CYS A 169 -4.18 -19.49 12.96
N TYR A 170 -3.55 -18.32 13.12
CA TYR A 170 -2.96 -17.92 14.41
C TYR A 170 -4.00 -17.73 15.51
N ASP A 171 -5.12 -17.07 15.20
CA ASP A 171 -6.17 -16.80 16.19
C ASP A 171 -6.90 -18.11 16.60
N ASN A 172 -6.96 -19.12 15.72
CA ASN A 172 -7.52 -20.44 16.02
C ASN A 172 -6.59 -21.33 16.86
N LEU A 173 -5.32 -20.94 17.10
CA LEU A 173 -4.40 -21.70 17.97
C LEU A 173 -4.91 -21.84 19.42
N LEU A 174 -5.83 -20.98 19.85
CA LEU A 174 -6.37 -20.96 21.20
C LEU A 174 -7.57 -21.89 21.41
N GLU A 175 -8.11 -22.52 20.35
CA GLU A 175 -9.40 -23.19 20.38
C GLU A 175 -9.35 -24.73 20.52
N VAL A 176 -8.18 -25.38 20.42
CA VAL A 176 -8.12 -26.84 20.18
C VAL A 176 -7.23 -27.61 21.16
N LYS A 177 -7.78 -28.73 21.68
CA LYS A 177 -7.05 -29.88 22.23
C LYS A 177 -6.87 -30.89 21.10
N THR A 178 -5.63 -31.11 20.66
CA THR A 178 -5.30 -32.03 19.55
C THR A 178 -5.32 -33.47 20.05
N ASP A 179 -6.39 -34.22 19.75
CA ASP A 179 -6.50 -35.65 20.12
C ASP A 179 -6.39 -36.62 18.91
N ASN A 180 -6.29 -36.13 17.67
CA ASN A 180 -6.12 -36.97 16.48
C ASN A 180 -5.06 -36.39 15.54
N GLN A 181 -4.31 -37.26 14.82
CA GLN A 181 -3.45 -36.85 13.71
C GLN A 181 -4.29 -36.72 12.44
N PRO A 182 -4.66 -35.50 11.99
CA PRO A 182 -5.46 -35.32 10.79
C PRO A 182 -4.55 -35.23 9.57
N GLN A 183 -5.08 -35.65 8.41
CA GLN A 183 -4.46 -35.37 7.12
C GLN A 183 -4.61 -33.86 6.81
N LEU A 184 -3.49 -33.16 6.59
CA LEU A 184 -3.49 -31.75 6.22
C LEU A 184 -3.85 -31.60 4.74
N TYR A 185 -4.94 -30.90 4.44
CA TYR A 185 -5.36 -30.59 3.07
C TYR A 185 -4.89 -29.19 2.66
N ILE A 186 -3.58 -28.97 2.57
CA ILE A 186 -3.02 -27.63 2.39
C ILE A 186 -3.49 -26.96 1.10
N ASP A 187 -3.53 -27.69 -0.02
CA ASP A 187 -4.01 -27.17 -1.30
C ASP A 187 -5.46 -26.65 -1.17
N LYS A 188 -6.31 -27.42 -0.48
CA LYS A 188 -7.71 -27.04 -0.26
C LYS A 188 -7.81 -25.82 0.64
N ILE A 189 -6.97 -25.70 1.66
CA ILE A 189 -6.92 -24.51 2.53
C ILE A 189 -6.53 -23.26 1.72
N LEU A 190 -5.52 -23.38 0.85
CA LEU A 190 -5.10 -22.28 -0.03
C LEU A 190 -6.20 -21.90 -1.02
N ASP A 191 -6.84 -22.87 -1.67
CA ASP A 191 -7.93 -22.64 -2.62
C ASP A 191 -9.13 -21.93 -1.95
N TYR A 192 -9.51 -22.34 -0.72
CA TYR A 192 -10.55 -21.66 0.05
C TYR A 192 -10.14 -20.27 0.52
N SER A 193 -8.88 -20.07 0.90
CA SER A 193 -8.34 -18.75 1.24
C SER A 193 -8.39 -17.80 0.03
N ARG A 194 -7.95 -18.26 -1.14
CA ARG A 194 -8.04 -17.56 -2.44
C ARG A 194 -9.47 -17.17 -2.76
N ALA A 195 -10.42 -18.10 -2.64
CA ALA A 195 -11.84 -17.85 -2.87
C ALA A 195 -12.37 -16.78 -1.91
N LEU A 196 -12.05 -16.89 -0.62
CA LEU A 196 -12.49 -15.94 0.42
C LEU A 196 -12.01 -14.52 0.10
N GLY A 197 -10.72 -14.32 -0.16
CA GLY A 197 -10.26 -12.96 -0.41
C GLY A 197 -10.58 -12.43 -1.79
N LYS A 198 -10.80 -13.26 -2.83
CA LYS A 198 -11.42 -12.80 -4.09
C LYS A 198 -12.76 -12.13 -3.79
N ILE A 199 -13.62 -12.76 -3.00
CA ILE A 199 -14.92 -12.20 -2.58
C ILE A 199 -14.77 -10.91 -1.74
N ILE A 200 -13.81 -10.88 -0.81
CA ILE A 200 -13.54 -9.67 -0.01
C ILE A 200 -13.05 -8.52 -0.89
N ILE A 201 -12.13 -8.76 -1.84
CA ILE A 201 -11.62 -7.76 -2.77
C ILE A 201 -12.77 -7.16 -3.60
N ILE A 202 -13.66 -7.99 -4.13
CA ILE A 202 -14.84 -7.55 -4.88
C ILE A 202 -15.72 -6.64 -4.03
N ARG A 203 -16.06 -7.09 -2.81
CA ARG A 203 -16.88 -6.31 -1.88
C ARG A 203 -16.25 -4.97 -1.56
N ASP A 204 -14.94 -4.94 -1.33
CA ASP A 204 -14.20 -3.74 -1.00
C ASP A 204 -14.12 -2.79 -2.19
N GLN A 205 -13.94 -3.32 -3.41
CA GLN A 205 -13.98 -2.51 -4.63
C GLN A 205 -15.32 -1.81 -4.79
N VAL A 206 -16.42 -2.52 -4.57
CA VAL A 206 -17.78 -1.96 -4.62
C VAL A 206 -17.99 -0.93 -3.51
N SER A 207 -17.64 -1.28 -2.26
CA SER A 207 -17.86 -0.42 -1.09
C SER A 207 -17.08 0.90 -1.16
N LYS A 208 -15.89 0.86 -1.77
CA LYS A 208 -14.99 2.02 -1.89
C LYS A 208 -15.15 2.73 -3.24
N ALA A 209 -16.02 2.25 -4.14
CA ALA A 209 -16.17 2.70 -5.53
C ALA A 209 -14.87 2.63 -6.36
N ILE A 210 -14.00 1.68 -6.03
CA ILE A 210 -12.72 1.44 -6.71
C ILE A 210 -13.00 0.74 -8.03
N GLY A 211 -12.55 1.33 -9.15
CA GLY A 211 -12.76 0.77 -10.49
C GLY A 211 -14.22 0.73 -10.94
N CYS A 212 -15.12 1.40 -10.22
CA CYS A 212 -16.53 1.55 -10.56
C CYS A 212 -17.25 0.24 -10.93
N VAL A 213 -17.10 -0.81 -10.12
CA VAL A 213 -17.89 -2.04 -10.26
C VAL A 213 -19.37 -1.70 -10.10
N LYS A 214 -20.13 -1.73 -11.21
CA LYS A 214 -21.57 -1.40 -11.26
C LYS A 214 -22.46 -2.61 -11.08
N GLU A 215 -22.03 -3.74 -11.63
CA GLU A 215 -22.81 -4.96 -11.72
C GLU A 215 -21.95 -6.15 -11.32
N LEU A 216 -22.48 -6.97 -10.42
CA LEU A 216 -22.01 -8.31 -10.11
C LEU A 216 -22.94 -9.31 -10.81
N ASN A 217 -22.40 -10.09 -11.74
CA ASN A 217 -23.16 -11.05 -12.53
C ASN A 217 -22.74 -12.48 -12.18
N PHE A 218 -23.72 -13.38 -12.11
CA PHE A 218 -23.52 -14.82 -12.02
C PHE A 218 -24.16 -15.46 -13.25
N ASP A 219 -23.39 -16.24 -14.02
CA ASP A 219 -23.96 -16.96 -15.16
C ASP A 219 -24.76 -18.20 -14.73
N ILE A 220 -25.18 -19.00 -15.72
CA ILE A 220 -25.93 -20.24 -15.49
C ILE A 220 -25.13 -21.28 -14.69
N GLU A 221 -23.80 -21.26 -14.80
CA GLU A 221 -22.90 -22.16 -14.07
C GLU A 221 -22.54 -21.62 -12.68
N GLY A 222 -22.88 -20.37 -12.36
CA GLY A 222 -22.48 -19.69 -11.13
C GLY A 222 -21.11 -19.00 -11.22
N GLN A 223 -20.53 -18.87 -12.41
CA GLN A 223 -19.30 -18.11 -12.65
C GLN A 223 -19.55 -16.63 -12.42
N ILE A 224 -18.61 -15.97 -11.74
CA ILE A 224 -18.73 -14.57 -11.32
C ILE A 224 -18.09 -13.64 -12.35
N TYR A 225 -18.83 -12.62 -12.78
CA TYR A 225 -18.36 -11.57 -13.70
C TYR A 225 -18.68 -10.18 -13.16
N PHE A 226 -17.86 -9.19 -13.55
CA PHE A 226 -18.03 -7.80 -13.12
C PHE A 226 -18.06 -6.88 -14.33
N LYS A 227 -18.89 -5.83 -14.24
CA LYS A 227 -18.88 -4.74 -15.20
C LYS A 227 -18.34 -3.48 -14.52
N GLN A 228 -17.24 -2.96 -15.05
CA GLN A 228 -16.57 -1.74 -14.57
C GLN A 228 -16.94 -0.54 -15.46
N GLU A 229 -16.98 0.68 -14.92
CA GLU A 229 -17.08 1.89 -15.77
C GLU A 229 -15.77 2.12 -16.54
N LYS A 230 -15.89 2.53 -17.80
CA LYS A 230 -14.76 2.80 -18.71
C LYS A 230 -13.93 4.06 -18.38
N ASN A 231 -14.18 4.74 -17.27
CA ASN A 231 -13.69 6.12 -17.09
C ASN A 231 -12.22 6.28 -16.68
N LEU A 232 -11.53 5.20 -16.30
CA LEU A 232 -10.08 5.21 -16.08
C LEU A 232 -9.49 4.01 -16.80
N SER A 233 -8.68 4.25 -17.83
CA SER A 233 -7.84 3.19 -18.36
C SER A 233 -6.78 2.91 -17.29
N PHE A 234 -7.01 1.90 -16.45
CA PHE A 234 -6.03 1.45 -15.46
C PHE A 234 -4.66 1.17 -16.12
N TYR A 235 -4.67 0.86 -17.41
CA TYR A 235 -3.52 0.75 -18.30
C TYR A 235 -2.65 2.01 -18.36
N SER A 236 -3.23 3.18 -18.63
CA SER A 236 -2.47 4.44 -18.67
C SER A 236 -1.91 4.83 -17.30
N VAL A 237 -2.57 4.40 -16.22
CA VAL A 237 -2.10 4.60 -14.85
C VAL A 237 -0.90 3.69 -14.55
N GLY A 238 -0.99 2.41 -14.91
CA GLY A 238 0.07 1.42 -14.71
C GLY A 238 1.37 1.80 -15.42
N ASN A 239 1.31 2.20 -16.70
CA ASN A 239 2.50 2.58 -17.47
C ASN A 239 3.20 3.81 -16.88
N LYS A 240 2.45 4.84 -16.48
CA LYS A 240 3.04 6.04 -15.89
C LYS A 240 3.60 5.80 -14.49
N PHE A 241 2.91 4.98 -13.68
CA PHE A 241 3.39 4.55 -12.38
C PHE A 241 4.72 3.79 -12.50
N LEU A 242 4.78 2.80 -13.40
CA LEU A 242 5.98 2.00 -13.64
C LEU A 242 7.15 2.87 -14.11
N ASN A 243 6.94 3.71 -15.11
CA ASN A 243 7.95 4.66 -15.58
C ASN A 243 8.48 5.52 -14.43
N TRP A 244 7.58 6.09 -13.61
CA TRP A 244 7.98 6.88 -12.44
C TRP A 244 8.78 6.08 -11.42
N THR A 245 8.38 4.83 -11.12
CA THR A 245 9.12 3.97 -10.17
C THR A 245 10.51 3.59 -10.67
N THR A 246 10.70 3.48 -11.99
CA THR A 246 12.02 3.19 -12.59
C THR A 246 12.91 4.41 -12.75
N SER A 247 12.32 5.60 -12.86
CA SER A 247 13.06 6.85 -13.11
C SER A 247 13.52 7.55 -11.84
N LYS A 248 13.04 7.15 -10.66
CA LYS A 248 13.45 7.74 -9.39
C LYS A 248 14.71 7.09 -8.84
N GLU A 249 15.72 7.92 -8.60
CA GLU A 249 16.65 7.71 -7.48
C GLU A 249 15.82 7.70 -6.18
N TYR A 250 16.24 6.93 -5.19
CA TYR A 250 15.50 6.70 -3.94
C TYR A 250 14.93 8.02 -3.40
N ILE A 251 13.70 8.00 -2.83
CA ILE A 251 13.17 9.18 -2.12
C ILE A 251 14.11 9.40 -0.94
N ASP A 252 15.07 10.30 -1.13
CA ASP A 252 15.98 10.67 -0.07
C ASP A 252 15.18 11.52 0.92
N ILE A 253 15.21 11.10 2.17
CA ILE A 253 14.50 11.80 3.23
C ILE A 253 15.54 12.73 3.83
N PRO A 254 15.34 14.07 3.74
CA PRO A 254 16.30 15.03 4.25
C PRO A 254 16.77 14.67 5.66
N ASP A 255 18.09 14.72 5.89
CA ASP A 255 18.68 14.40 7.19
C ASP A 255 18.03 15.20 8.33
N GLU A 256 17.66 16.45 8.07
CA GLU A 256 16.96 17.32 9.03
C GLU A 256 15.62 16.71 9.50
N ILE A 257 14.87 16.05 8.61
CA ILE A 257 13.63 15.35 8.97
C ILE A 257 13.96 14.11 9.82
N ILE A 258 15.00 13.37 9.45
CA ILE A 258 15.45 12.20 10.22
C ILE A 258 15.88 12.61 11.64
N GLU A 259 16.59 13.73 11.78
CA GLU A 259 17.00 14.31 13.07
C GLU A 259 15.79 14.70 13.93
N LYS A 260 14.72 15.26 13.33
CA LYS A 260 13.47 15.55 14.05
C LYS A 260 12.73 14.28 14.49
N LEU A 261 12.74 13.23 13.67
CA LEU A 261 12.02 11.97 13.95
C LEU A 261 12.73 11.08 14.97
N ASN A 262 14.06 11.03 14.96
CA ASN A 262 14.86 10.13 15.81
C ASN A 262 14.56 10.25 17.32
N PRO A 263 14.42 11.46 17.92
CA PRO A 263 14.03 11.60 19.32
C PRO A 263 12.66 10.96 19.64
N LEU A 264 11.67 11.12 18.74
CA LEU A 264 10.35 10.51 18.93
C LEU A 264 10.43 8.99 18.81
N CYS A 265 11.16 8.47 17.81
CA CYS A 265 11.34 7.04 17.64
C CYS A 265 12.06 6.43 18.85
N ASN A 266 13.11 7.06 19.37
CA ASN A 266 13.77 6.60 20.61
C ASN A 266 12.82 6.62 21.82
N LYS A 267 11.99 7.66 21.94
CA LYS A 267 11.01 7.77 23.03
C LYS A 267 9.97 6.67 22.98
N PHE A 268 9.35 6.41 21.82
CA PHE A 268 8.19 5.54 21.68
C PHE A 268 8.51 4.12 21.20
N ILE A 269 9.44 3.96 20.26
CA ILE A 269 9.86 2.66 19.69
C ILE A 269 11.08 2.10 20.43
N GLY A 270 11.92 2.96 21.05
CA GLY A 270 13.19 2.56 21.69
C GLY A 270 14.39 2.55 20.73
N PHE A 271 14.16 2.88 19.46
CA PHE A 271 15.15 2.86 18.38
C PHE A 271 15.00 4.12 17.54
N SER A 272 16.13 4.69 17.11
CA SER A 272 16.19 5.64 16.02
C SER A 272 15.93 4.97 14.67
N ILE A 273 15.65 5.75 13.63
CA ILE A 273 15.43 5.23 12.27
C ILE A 273 16.68 4.49 11.77
N LYS A 274 17.85 5.07 12.01
CA LYS A 274 19.14 4.46 11.64
C LYS A 274 19.35 3.11 12.34
N GLU A 275 19.10 3.03 13.65
CA GLU A 275 19.25 1.77 14.38
C GLU A 275 18.26 0.69 13.92
N LEU A 276 17.08 1.07 13.44
CA LEU A 276 16.15 0.12 12.82
C LEU A 276 16.70 -0.43 11.49
N PHE A 277 17.34 0.41 10.66
CA PHE A 277 18.03 -0.04 9.46
C PHE A 277 19.23 -0.94 9.80
N ASP A 278 20.06 -0.55 10.77
CA ASP A 278 21.20 -1.36 11.23
C ASP A 278 20.74 -2.75 11.76
N LEU A 279 19.60 -2.81 12.44
CA LEU A 279 18.97 -4.07 12.85
C LEU A 279 18.52 -4.90 11.65
N ILE A 280 17.87 -4.29 10.66
CA ILE A 280 17.48 -4.97 9.42
C ILE A 280 18.70 -5.57 8.73
N ASP A 281 19.77 -4.80 8.57
CA ASP A 281 21.01 -5.25 7.95
C ASP A 281 21.64 -6.39 8.74
N SER A 282 21.66 -6.29 10.08
CA SER A 282 22.17 -7.35 10.94
C SER A 282 21.37 -8.65 10.83
N LEU A 283 20.04 -8.56 10.73
CA LEU A 283 19.16 -9.70 10.49
C LEU A 283 19.40 -10.32 9.11
N CYS A 284 19.54 -9.51 8.07
CA CYS A 284 19.88 -9.95 6.72
C CYS A 284 21.22 -10.71 6.74
N HIS A 285 22.28 -10.15 7.32
CA HIS A 285 23.59 -10.79 7.36
C HIS A 285 23.56 -12.10 8.14
N LYS A 286 22.97 -12.12 9.35
CA LYS A 286 22.96 -13.29 10.23
C LYS A 286 22.13 -14.46 9.67
N TYR A 287 21.03 -14.16 8.97
CA TYR A 287 20.06 -15.19 8.54
C TYR A 287 19.97 -15.37 7.00
N SER A 288 20.82 -14.68 6.22
CA SER A 288 20.87 -14.71 4.74
C SER A 288 21.00 -16.10 4.12
N SER A 289 21.71 -17.02 4.77
CA SER A 289 22.04 -18.35 4.24
C SER A 289 21.01 -19.44 4.57
N GLN A 290 20.00 -19.12 5.41
CA GLN A 290 18.99 -20.09 5.83
C GLN A 290 17.76 -19.96 4.91
N SER A 291 17.75 -20.75 3.84
CA SER A 291 16.58 -20.94 3.00
C SER A 291 15.38 -21.39 3.85
N GLY A 292 14.46 -20.46 4.14
CA GLY A 292 13.23 -20.74 4.88
C GLY A 292 13.13 -20.25 6.32
N SER A 293 13.92 -19.25 6.74
CA SER A 293 14.13 -18.80 8.14
C SER A 293 12.88 -18.39 8.94
N ILE A 294 12.02 -19.36 9.24
CA ILE A 294 11.15 -19.38 10.41
C ILE A 294 12.00 -19.89 11.57
N ILE A 295 12.19 -19.05 12.57
CA ILE A 295 13.01 -19.34 13.74
C ILE A 295 12.10 -19.41 14.97
N MET A 296 12.47 -20.28 15.91
CA MET A 296 11.76 -20.45 17.17
C MET A 296 12.71 -20.21 18.32
N PHE A 297 12.34 -19.31 19.23
CA PHE A 297 13.09 -18.97 20.43
C PHE A 297 12.22 -19.10 21.67
N LEU A 298 12.83 -19.37 22.83
CA LEU A 298 12.18 -18.96 24.08
C LEU A 298 12.13 -17.41 24.12
N PRO A 299 11.09 -16.79 24.70
CA PRO A 299 10.97 -15.33 24.75
C PRO A 299 12.21 -14.63 25.29
N SER A 300 12.82 -15.15 26.36
CA SER A 300 14.07 -14.63 26.94
C SER A 300 15.26 -14.71 25.98
N ASP A 301 15.33 -15.78 25.19
CA ASP A 301 16.41 -15.99 24.23
C ASP A 301 16.26 -15.05 23.05
N TRP A 302 15.03 -14.80 22.62
CA TRP A 302 14.75 -13.79 21.59
C TRP A 302 15.11 -12.38 22.04
N GLU A 303 14.80 -12.02 23.28
CA GLU A 303 15.18 -10.73 23.83
C GLU A 303 16.71 -10.58 23.90
N ASN A 304 17.42 -11.62 24.35
CA ASN A 304 18.88 -11.63 24.39
C ASN A 304 19.51 -11.56 22.98
N GLU A 305 18.89 -12.20 22.01
CA GLU A 305 19.27 -12.12 20.60
C GLU A 305 19.16 -10.68 20.10
N LEU A 306 18.05 -9.98 20.37
CA LEU A 306 17.89 -8.56 20.03
C LEU A 306 18.90 -7.65 20.75
N LYS A 307 19.21 -7.92 22.02
CA LYS A 307 20.27 -7.20 22.76
C LYS A 307 21.61 -7.36 22.07
N THR A 308 21.92 -8.57 21.61
CA THR A 308 23.18 -8.89 20.94
C THR A 308 23.28 -8.19 19.57
N LEU A 309 22.16 -8.07 18.85
CA LEU A 309 22.14 -7.42 17.53
C LEU A 309 22.17 -5.89 17.60
N THR A 310 21.70 -5.28 18.70
CA THR A 310 21.42 -3.83 18.73
C THR A 310 22.09 -3.06 19.87
N ASN A 311 22.68 -3.77 20.86
CA ASN A 311 23.19 -3.21 22.11
C ASN A 311 22.16 -2.41 22.94
N LYS A 312 20.86 -2.56 22.65
CA LYS A 312 19.78 -1.91 23.40
C LYS A 312 19.50 -2.61 24.71
N ASN A 313 18.97 -1.87 25.68
CA ASN A 313 18.53 -2.45 26.94
C ASN A 313 17.13 -3.08 26.81
N GLU A 314 16.72 -3.80 27.86
CA GLU A 314 15.42 -4.49 27.92
C GLU A 314 14.22 -3.56 27.75
N ILE A 315 14.26 -2.35 28.31
CA ILE A 315 13.16 -1.39 28.22
C ILE A 315 12.97 -0.94 26.76
N GLU A 316 14.06 -0.66 26.05
CA GLU A 316 14.05 -0.25 24.65
C GLU A 316 13.57 -1.37 23.73
N ILE A 317 14.04 -2.61 23.96
CA ILE A 317 13.60 -3.77 23.20
C ILE A 317 12.11 -4.05 23.42
N ASN A 318 11.63 -3.94 24.67
CA ASN A 318 10.23 -4.13 24.99
C ASN A 318 9.32 -3.11 24.28
N LYS A 319 9.77 -1.86 24.10
CA LYS A 319 9.04 -0.87 23.29
C LYS A 319 8.91 -1.34 21.84
N LEU A 320 9.99 -1.79 21.20
CA LEU A 320 9.94 -2.32 19.84
C LEU A 320 9.00 -3.54 19.74
N LEU A 321 9.10 -4.46 20.70
CA LEU A 321 8.26 -5.67 20.73
C LEU A 321 6.77 -5.35 20.79
N GLN A 322 6.34 -4.25 21.40
CA GLN A 322 4.92 -3.82 21.36
C GLN A 322 4.45 -3.52 19.93
N PHE A 323 5.33 -3.01 19.06
CA PHE A 323 5.02 -2.74 17.67
C PHE A 323 5.04 -4.00 16.80
N ILE A 324 5.96 -4.94 17.05
CA ILE A 324 6.18 -6.10 16.16
C ILE A 324 5.60 -7.43 16.65
N SER A 325 5.08 -7.49 17.87
CA SER A 325 4.48 -8.71 18.43
C SER A 325 2.97 -8.75 18.23
N ARG A 326 2.43 -9.96 18.02
CA ARG A 326 0.99 -10.21 17.97
C ARG A 326 0.57 -11.25 19.01
N GLU A 327 -0.47 -10.92 19.75
CA GLU A 327 -1.23 -11.88 20.55
C GLU A 327 -2.43 -12.43 19.76
N PRO A 328 -2.83 -13.70 19.95
CA PRO A 328 -3.98 -14.23 19.24
C PRO A 328 -5.29 -13.60 19.74
N ASN A 329 -6.20 -13.29 18.82
CA ASN A 329 -7.45 -12.58 19.08
C ASN A 329 -8.68 -13.47 18.83
N LYS A 330 -9.31 -13.95 19.90
CA LYS A 330 -10.53 -14.78 19.83
C LYS A 330 -11.74 -14.07 19.22
N ASN A 331 -11.79 -12.75 19.29
CA ASN A 331 -12.90 -11.92 18.79
C ASN A 331 -12.56 -11.28 17.43
N ALA A 332 -11.73 -11.95 16.64
CA ALA A 332 -11.32 -11.46 15.34
C ALA A 332 -12.48 -11.50 14.33
N ASP A 333 -12.95 -10.31 13.93
CA ASP A 333 -13.76 -10.12 12.74
C ASP A 333 -12.85 -9.95 11.51
N TYR A 334 -12.70 -11.02 10.74
CA TYR A 334 -11.88 -11.06 9.52
C TYR A 334 -12.59 -10.48 8.29
N LEU A 335 -13.90 -10.28 8.38
CA LEU A 335 -14.71 -9.80 7.27
C LEU A 335 -14.77 -8.28 7.28
N ARG A 336 -14.70 -7.62 8.43
CA ARG A 336 -14.61 -6.15 8.48
C ARG A 336 -13.16 -5.69 8.26
N ASN A 337 -13.02 -4.53 7.60
CA ASN A 337 -11.72 -3.86 7.47
C ASN A 337 -11.19 -3.49 8.85
N LYS A 338 -10.37 -4.36 9.44
CA LYS A 338 -9.61 -4.02 10.64
C LYS A 338 -8.41 -3.19 10.24
N LYS A 339 -8.11 -2.20 11.09
CA LYS A 339 -6.83 -1.50 11.13
C LYS A 339 -5.68 -2.42 11.58
N ASN A 340 -5.95 -3.67 11.98
CA ASN A 340 -4.90 -4.63 12.36
C ASN A 340 -3.97 -4.92 11.18
N LYS A 341 -2.85 -4.21 11.13
CA LYS A 341 -1.79 -4.39 10.15
C LYS A 341 -0.94 -5.60 10.58
N LEU A 342 -1.42 -6.83 10.34
CA LEU A 342 -0.61 -8.04 10.60
C LEU A 342 0.77 -7.98 9.94
N LEU A 343 0.91 -7.29 8.80
CA LEU A 343 2.19 -7.05 8.14
C LEU A 343 3.22 -6.30 9.00
N GLN A 344 2.80 -5.73 10.13
CA GLN A 344 3.67 -5.08 11.11
C GLN A 344 3.98 -5.97 12.29
N LYS A 345 3.30 -7.11 12.41
CA LYS A 345 3.50 -8.08 13.46
C LYS A 345 4.19 -9.32 12.91
N SER A 346 5.44 -9.51 13.29
CA SER A 346 6.32 -10.60 12.84
C SER A 346 6.69 -11.59 13.93
N VAL A 347 6.42 -11.25 15.19
CA VAL A 347 6.71 -12.10 16.35
C VAL A 347 5.40 -12.68 16.88
N PHE A 348 5.28 -14.00 16.80
CA PHE A 348 4.10 -14.74 17.22
C PHE A 348 4.41 -15.58 18.45
N PHE A 349 3.59 -15.51 19.49
CA PHE A 349 3.80 -16.27 20.72
C PHE A 349 2.83 -17.45 20.81
N TYR A 350 3.36 -18.66 20.94
CA TYR A 350 2.57 -19.87 21.13
C TYR A 350 3.23 -20.77 22.17
N LYS A 351 2.47 -21.13 23.22
CA LYS A 351 2.91 -22.02 24.32
C LYS A 351 4.30 -21.66 24.90
N GLY A 352 4.59 -20.36 25.07
CA GLY A 352 5.86 -19.88 25.61
C GLY A 352 7.03 -19.94 24.64
N THR A 353 6.77 -19.99 23.33
CA THR A 353 7.77 -19.92 22.26
C THR A 353 7.45 -18.74 21.33
N ALA A 354 8.45 -17.94 21.01
CA ALA A 354 8.40 -16.93 19.97
C ALA A 354 8.69 -17.58 18.61
N ILE A 355 7.77 -17.46 17.67
CA ILE A 355 7.87 -17.96 16.29
C ILE A 355 8.02 -16.74 15.38
N ILE A 356 9.10 -16.69 14.61
CA ILE A 356 9.53 -15.50 13.88
C ILE A 356 9.89 -15.89 12.46
N SER A 357 9.23 -15.27 11.48
CA SER A 357 9.69 -15.32 10.08
C SER A 357 10.60 -14.12 9.83
N ILE A 358 11.84 -14.35 9.40
CA ILE A 358 12.81 -13.26 9.22
C ILE A 358 12.39 -12.30 8.11
N ASN A 359 11.92 -12.77 6.94
CA ASN A 359 11.47 -11.86 5.88
C ASN A 359 10.25 -11.04 6.32
N LEU A 360 9.35 -11.62 7.10
CA LEU A 360 8.23 -10.89 7.68
C LEU A 360 8.71 -9.90 8.74
N LEU A 361 9.71 -10.24 9.56
CA LEU A 361 10.31 -9.31 10.53
C LEU A 361 10.96 -8.11 9.84
N ILE A 362 11.77 -8.33 8.82
CA ILE A 362 12.36 -7.26 8.01
C ILE A 362 11.25 -6.40 7.39
N SER A 363 10.23 -7.03 6.81
CA SER A 363 9.08 -6.32 6.23
C SER A 363 8.31 -5.50 7.28
N SER A 364 8.14 -6.02 8.50
CA SER A 364 7.49 -5.34 9.62
C SER A 364 8.28 -4.12 10.07
N LEU A 365 9.60 -4.24 10.20
CA LEU A 365 10.48 -3.13 10.59
C LEU A 365 10.48 -2.03 9.50
N MET A 366 10.59 -2.41 8.23
CA MET A 366 10.44 -1.48 7.11
C MET A 366 9.06 -0.81 7.09
N SER A 367 7.99 -1.57 7.39
CA SER A 367 6.65 -0.99 7.48
C SER A 367 6.50 -0.04 8.67
N LEU A 368 7.18 -0.29 9.79
CA LEU A 368 7.18 0.60 10.95
C LEU A 368 7.89 1.92 10.61
N ILE A 369 9.04 1.85 9.95
CA ILE A 369 9.76 3.03 9.45
C ILE A 369 8.87 3.84 8.50
N ASN A 370 8.24 3.19 7.53
CA ASN A 370 7.29 3.84 6.62
C ASN A 370 6.09 4.46 7.36
N ASP A 371 5.57 3.80 8.39
CA ASP A 371 4.49 4.36 9.19
C ASP A 371 4.90 5.64 9.92
N VAL A 372 6.13 5.73 10.40
CA VAL A 372 6.69 6.97 10.98
C VAL A 372 6.75 8.06 9.90
N PHE A 373 7.29 7.74 8.73
CA PHE A 373 7.41 8.69 7.62
C PHE A 373 6.08 9.10 7.00
N TYR A 374 5.01 8.35 7.18
CA TYR A 374 3.70 8.65 6.61
C TYR A 374 2.63 8.94 7.67
N ASN A 375 3.05 9.21 8.90
CA ASN A 375 2.17 9.49 10.04
C ASN A 375 1.02 8.46 10.23
N ASN A 376 1.33 7.17 10.06
CA ASN A 376 0.35 6.08 10.12
C ASN A 376 0.47 5.22 11.37
N ILE A 377 0.94 5.81 12.47
CA ILE A 377 1.14 5.15 13.77
C ILE A 377 -0.17 5.07 14.56
N GLU A 378 -0.45 3.90 15.14
CA GLU A 378 -1.65 3.65 15.95
C GLU A 378 -1.57 4.25 17.36
N LEU A 379 -0.37 4.37 17.92
CA LEU A 379 -0.16 4.94 19.26
C LEU A 379 -0.48 6.44 19.24
N LYS A 380 -1.61 6.82 19.85
CA LYS A 380 -2.17 8.17 19.80
C LYS A 380 -1.18 9.26 20.21
N GLU A 381 -0.44 9.05 21.31
CA GLU A 381 0.52 10.04 21.81
C GLU A 381 1.67 10.28 20.83
N PHE A 382 2.19 9.20 20.23
CA PHE A 382 3.22 9.29 19.21
C PHE A 382 2.69 9.96 17.94
N ASN A 383 1.47 9.63 17.52
CA ASN A 383 0.84 10.22 16.34
C ASN A 383 0.67 11.75 16.49
N ILE A 384 0.21 12.25 17.64
CA ILE A 384 0.07 13.70 17.89
C ILE A 384 1.42 14.43 17.78
N GLU A 385 2.52 13.83 18.24
CA GLU A 385 3.85 14.44 18.12
C GLU A 385 4.39 14.35 16.68
N LEU A 386 4.09 13.27 15.95
CA LEU A 386 4.42 13.14 14.52
C LEU A 386 3.65 14.14 13.66
N GLU A 387 2.36 14.39 13.94
CA GLU A 387 1.54 15.36 13.21
C GLU A 387 2.17 16.76 13.18
N LYS A 388 2.88 17.16 14.25
CA LYS A 388 3.58 18.45 14.32
C LYS A 388 4.74 18.51 13.32
N ILE A 389 5.59 17.48 13.31
CA ILE A 389 6.71 17.37 12.37
C ILE A 389 6.19 17.34 10.93
N HIS A 390 5.13 16.57 10.66
CA HIS A 390 4.50 16.51 9.34
C HIS A 390 3.90 17.84 8.89
N THR A 391 3.37 18.64 9.82
CA THR A 391 2.91 19.99 9.53
C THR A 391 4.07 20.89 9.11
N GLU A 392 5.19 20.85 9.85
CA GLU A 392 6.40 21.59 9.48
C GLU A 392 6.92 21.18 8.09
N ILE A 393 6.95 19.88 7.77
CA ILE A 393 7.39 19.38 6.45
C ILE A 393 6.49 19.91 5.32
N ASN A 394 5.18 20.01 5.57
CA ASN A 394 4.25 20.55 4.57
C ASN A 394 4.48 22.05 4.37
N GLU A 395 4.67 22.81 5.45
CA GLU A 395 4.99 24.24 5.40
C GLU A 395 6.33 24.49 4.68
N GLU A 396 7.35 23.68 4.96
CA GLU A 396 8.65 23.74 4.27
C GLU A 396 8.50 23.50 2.76
N PHE A 397 7.66 22.54 2.35
CA PHE A 397 7.37 22.30 0.94
C PHE A 397 6.62 23.47 0.29
N GLU A 398 5.66 24.09 0.98
CA GLU A 398 4.99 25.30 0.49
C GLU A 398 5.99 26.44 0.26
N VAL A 399 6.93 26.65 1.19
CA VAL A 399 8.00 27.65 1.08
C VAL A 399 8.92 27.34 -0.11
N GLU A 400 9.27 26.08 -0.32
CA GLU A 400 10.08 25.62 -1.47
C GLU A 400 9.40 26.00 -2.80
N ILE A 401 8.10 25.73 -2.94
CA ILE A 401 7.33 26.08 -4.14
C ILE A 401 7.23 27.60 -4.32
N TYR A 402 6.98 28.34 -3.24
CA TYR A 402 6.92 29.80 -3.27
C TYR A 402 8.22 30.40 -3.78
N GLU A 403 9.37 30.00 -3.23
CA GLU A 403 10.67 30.51 -3.67
C GLU A 403 11.01 30.06 -5.09
N LEU A 404 10.67 28.83 -5.48
CA LEU A 404 10.83 28.34 -6.86
C LEU A 404 10.09 29.24 -7.87
N LEU A 405 8.80 29.53 -7.61
CA LEU A 405 7.97 30.38 -8.47
C LEU A 405 8.45 31.83 -8.50
N LYS A 406 8.80 32.37 -7.33
CA LYS A 406 9.28 33.74 -7.18
C LYS A 406 10.58 33.99 -7.93
N ASN A 407 11.50 33.03 -7.87
CA ASN A 407 12.81 33.14 -8.51
C ASN A 407 12.76 32.83 -10.01
N SER A 408 11.83 31.98 -10.46
CA SER A 408 11.77 31.52 -11.86
C SER A 408 10.79 32.28 -12.74
N LEU A 409 9.73 32.87 -12.17
CA LEU A 409 8.62 33.45 -12.95
C LEU A 409 8.34 34.92 -12.60
N SER A 410 8.01 35.23 -11.34
CA SER A 410 7.49 36.55 -10.99
C SER A 410 7.63 36.86 -9.50
N LYS A 411 8.00 38.11 -9.19
CA LYS A 411 7.95 38.63 -7.81
C LYS A 411 6.54 39.03 -7.36
N LYS A 412 5.56 39.03 -8.27
CA LYS A 412 4.14 39.33 -7.97
C LYS A 412 3.46 38.06 -7.44
N ILE A 413 3.83 37.68 -6.22
CA ILE A 413 3.44 36.41 -5.59
C ILE A 413 3.19 36.65 -4.09
N LEU A 414 2.23 35.94 -3.52
CA LEU A 414 1.90 35.96 -2.10
C LEU A 414 1.84 34.55 -1.55
N TYR A 415 2.38 34.38 -0.35
CA TYR A 415 2.43 33.13 0.39
C TYR A 415 1.54 33.21 1.64
N ASN A 416 0.90 32.09 2.00
CA ASN A 416 0.09 31.91 3.19
C ASN A 416 -1.00 33.00 3.36
N PHE A 417 -1.90 33.07 2.37
CA PHE A 417 -2.93 34.09 2.31
C PHE A 417 -4.17 33.69 3.11
N THR A 418 -4.45 34.44 4.19
CA THR A 418 -5.50 34.12 5.16
C THR A 418 -6.57 35.19 5.32
N LYS A 419 -6.36 36.43 4.85
CA LYS A 419 -7.34 37.54 4.96
C LYS A 419 -7.01 38.75 4.10
N ILE A 420 -8.03 39.54 3.79
CA ILE A 420 -7.95 40.88 3.19
C ILE A 420 -8.23 41.94 4.26
N GLY A 421 -7.32 42.91 4.39
CA GLY A 421 -7.42 44.01 5.35
C GLY A 421 -6.65 43.74 6.66
N SER A 422 -6.10 44.81 7.24
CA SER A 422 -5.33 44.76 8.48
C SER A 422 -6.16 45.04 9.74
N LYS A 423 -7.41 45.51 9.58
CA LYS A 423 -8.33 45.84 10.68
C LYS A 423 -9.74 45.33 10.38
N PRO A 424 -10.53 44.97 11.41
CA PRO A 424 -11.90 44.50 11.22
C PRO A 424 -12.84 45.59 10.64
N PRO A 425 -13.88 45.19 9.86
CA PRO A 425 -14.15 43.83 9.40
C PRO A 425 -13.21 43.44 8.24
N PHE A 426 -12.52 42.31 8.37
CA PHE A 426 -11.68 41.72 7.32
C PHE A 426 -12.49 40.72 6.48
N ILE A 427 -12.03 40.44 5.27
CA ILE A 427 -12.64 39.43 4.38
C ILE A 427 -11.72 38.21 4.38
N GLU A 428 -12.25 37.03 4.69
CA GLU A 428 -11.47 35.78 4.75
C GLU A 428 -11.77 34.87 3.55
N PRO A 429 -10.73 34.28 2.92
CA PRO A 429 -10.92 33.18 1.97
C PRO A 429 -11.51 31.94 2.66
N PRO A 430 -12.13 31.01 1.90
CA PRO A 430 -12.56 29.72 2.41
C PRO A 430 -11.34 28.84 2.75
N GLY A 431 -10.79 29.05 3.96
CA GLY A 431 -9.52 28.49 4.41
C GLY A 431 -8.31 29.30 3.92
N GLN A 432 -7.11 28.92 4.35
CA GLN A 432 -5.84 29.48 3.86
C GLN A 432 -5.64 29.15 2.38
N ILE A 433 -5.17 30.10 1.57
CA ILE A 433 -4.63 29.84 0.23
C ILE A 433 -3.10 29.80 0.34
N ASP A 434 -2.48 28.69 -0.07
CA ASP A 434 -1.04 28.47 0.14
C ASP A 434 -0.23 29.49 -0.66
N ILE A 435 -0.46 29.59 -1.98
CA ILE A 435 0.24 30.54 -2.85
C ILE A 435 -0.72 31.20 -3.86
N LEU A 436 -0.59 32.51 -4.03
CA LEU A 436 -1.18 33.29 -5.13
C LEU A 436 -0.08 33.84 -6.02
N LEU A 437 -0.11 33.53 -7.31
CA LEU A 437 0.88 33.99 -8.28
C LEU A 437 0.23 34.77 -9.42
N TYR A 438 0.74 35.96 -9.73
CA TYR A 438 0.41 36.67 -10.95
C TYR A 438 1.54 36.57 -11.97
N TYR A 439 1.21 36.05 -13.15
CA TYR A 439 2.14 35.87 -14.26
C TYR A 439 1.42 36.05 -15.59
N GLN A 440 1.93 36.96 -16.44
CA GLN A 440 1.40 37.24 -17.79
C GLN A 440 -0.14 37.37 -17.84
N TYR A 441 -0.70 38.30 -17.07
CA TYR A 441 -2.15 38.57 -16.99
C TYR A 441 -3.01 37.41 -16.45
N ASN A 442 -2.39 36.33 -16.00
CA ASN A 442 -3.06 35.20 -15.38
C ASN A 442 -2.76 35.15 -13.87
N LEU A 443 -3.77 34.76 -13.09
CA LEU A 443 -3.64 34.59 -11.65
C LEU A 443 -3.82 33.12 -11.27
N TYR A 444 -2.84 32.57 -10.58
CA TYR A 444 -2.82 31.18 -10.17
C TYR A 444 -3.11 31.08 -8.67
N VAL A 445 -4.11 30.28 -8.32
CA VAL A 445 -4.43 29.87 -6.95
C VAL A 445 -3.84 28.48 -6.76
N ILE A 446 -2.75 28.40 -5.99
CA ILE A 446 -1.92 27.21 -5.91
C ILE A 446 -2.09 26.58 -4.53
N GLU A 447 -2.39 25.28 -4.53
CA GLU A 447 -2.44 24.46 -3.33
C GLU A 447 -1.32 23.43 -3.36
N CYS A 448 -0.46 23.42 -2.35
CA CYS A 448 0.64 22.48 -2.26
C CYS A 448 0.19 21.23 -1.49
N LYS A 449 0.52 20.06 -2.04
CA LYS A 449 0.18 18.77 -1.42
C LYS A 449 1.40 17.87 -1.43
N ASN A 450 1.97 17.64 -0.26
CA ASN A 450 2.98 16.62 -0.09
C ASN A 450 2.32 15.26 0.14
N TYR A 451 1.73 14.68 -0.92
CA TYR A 451 1.11 13.36 -0.82
C TYR A 451 2.17 12.26 -0.64
N ASP A 452 1.89 11.32 0.27
CA ASP A 452 2.65 10.06 0.31
C ASP A 452 2.47 9.30 -1.00
N LEU A 453 3.52 8.59 -1.40
CA LEU A 453 3.44 7.65 -2.50
C LEU A 453 2.41 6.56 -2.21
N LYS A 454 1.41 6.41 -3.08
CA LYS A 454 0.42 5.33 -3.01
C LYS A 454 0.76 4.25 -4.03
N THR A 455 1.13 3.06 -3.56
CA THR A 455 1.63 1.95 -4.39
C THR A 455 0.61 0.84 -4.67
N ASN A 456 -0.59 0.90 -4.10
CA ASN A 456 -1.61 -0.12 -4.29
C ASN A 456 -2.95 0.46 -4.79
N ILE A 457 -3.73 -0.37 -5.49
CA ILE A 457 -5.00 0.03 -6.14
C ILE A 457 -5.98 0.69 -5.16
N SER A 458 -6.08 0.18 -3.93
CA SER A 458 -6.99 0.75 -2.94
C SER A 458 -6.57 2.16 -2.52
N SER A 459 -5.28 2.36 -2.30
CA SER A 459 -4.73 3.67 -1.96
C SER A 459 -4.84 4.66 -3.11
N VAL A 460 -4.55 4.21 -4.34
CA VAL A 460 -4.71 5.00 -5.57
C VAL A 460 -6.15 5.44 -5.76
N ALA A 461 -7.11 4.52 -5.63
CA ALA A 461 -8.51 4.86 -5.80
C ALA A 461 -9.07 5.74 -4.66
N ASN A 462 -8.59 5.56 -3.43
CA ASN A 462 -8.90 6.48 -2.32
C ASN A 462 -8.36 7.88 -2.59
N GLU A 463 -7.15 7.99 -3.13
CA GLU A 463 -6.55 9.26 -3.52
C GLU A 463 -7.38 9.94 -4.62
N VAL A 464 -7.70 9.22 -5.70
CA VAL A 464 -8.59 9.69 -6.77
C VAL A 464 -9.91 10.19 -6.18
N LYS A 465 -10.56 9.40 -5.34
CA LYS A 465 -11.83 9.77 -4.72
C LYS A 465 -11.73 11.02 -3.85
N ARG A 466 -10.67 11.13 -3.03
CA ARG A 466 -10.42 12.30 -2.17
C ARG A 466 -10.21 13.57 -3.01
N ILE A 467 -9.43 13.45 -4.08
CA ILE A 467 -9.20 14.53 -5.03
C ILE A 467 -10.53 14.97 -5.65
N GLN A 468 -11.30 14.02 -6.17
CA GLN A 468 -12.56 14.26 -6.88
C GLN A 468 -13.68 14.84 -6.00
N ASN A 469 -13.86 14.30 -4.79
CA ASN A 469 -15.00 14.66 -3.94
C ASN A 469 -14.72 15.83 -3.00
N ASP A 470 -13.48 15.95 -2.50
CA ASP A 470 -13.19 16.87 -1.39
C ASP A 470 -12.26 18.00 -1.82
N GLU A 471 -11.11 17.69 -2.42
CA GLU A 471 -10.06 18.68 -2.64
C GLU A 471 -10.39 19.65 -3.79
N ILE A 472 -10.89 19.14 -4.92
CA ILE A 472 -11.25 19.99 -6.07
C ILE A 472 -12.31 21.03 -5.68
N GLY A 473 -13.37 20.59 -4.98
CA GLY A 473 -14.43 21.50 -4.55
C GLY A 473 -13.95 22.60 -3.59
N LYS A 474 -12.91 22.33 -2.77
CA LYS A 474 -12.28 23.36 -1.92
C LYS A 474 -11.48 24.36 -2.76
N LEU A 475 -10.69 23.88 -3.71
CA LEU A 475 -9.90 24.75 -4.58
C LEU A 475 -10.79 25.62 -5.49
N GLU A 476 -11.87 25.07 -6.03
CA GLU A 476 -12.86 25.85 -6.80
C GLU A 476 -13.48 26.99 -5.97
N LYS A 477 -13.77 26.77 -4.69
CA LYS A 477 -14.25 27.82 -3.78
C LYS A 477 -13.21 28.91 -3.58
N LYS A 478 -11.93 28.55 -3.43
CA LYS A 478 -10.81 29.50 -3.33
C LYS A 478 -10.65 30.31 -4.62
N VAL A 479 -10.67 29.65 -5.78
CA VAL A 479 -10.64 30.31 -7.09
C VAL A 479 -11.80 31.30 -7.25
N ARG A 480 -13.02 30.89 -6.88
CA ARG A 480 -14.20 31.77 -6.93
C ARG A 480 -14.05 32.97 -6.02
N PHE A 481 -13.63 32.76 -4.77
CA PHE A 481 -13.35 33.84 -3.83
C PHE A 481 -12.36 34.85 -4.41
N VAL A 482 -11.28 34.37 -5.03
CA VAL A 482 -10.27 35.24 -5.65
C VAL A 482 -10.86 36.04 -6.82
N LYS A 483 -11.67 35.40 -7.69
CA LYS A 483 -12.39 36.08 -8.79
C LYS A 483 -13.31 37.19 -8.28
N GLU A 484 -14.06 36.92 -7.23
CA GLU A 484 -15.01 37.88 -6.64
C GLU A 484 -14.31 39.07 -5.95
N ASN A 485 -13.05 38.90 -5.53
CA ASN A 485 -12.30 39.88 -4.74
C ASN A 485 -11.03 40.39 -5.44
N LEU A 486 -10.91 40.25 -6.77
CA LEU A 486 -9.70 40.58 -7.54
C LEU A 486 -9.12 41.96 -7.22
N ARG A 487 -9.96 43.00 -7.25
CA ARG A 487 -9.55 44.39 -6.99
C ARG A 487 -8.95 44.60 -5.60
N SER A 488 -9.36 43.79 -4.62
CA SER A 488 -8.82 43.84 -3.27
C SER A 488 -7.56 42.99 -3.09
N ILE A 489 -7.39 41.95 -3.90
CA ILE A 489 -6.27 41.00 -3.83
C ILE A 489 -5.05 41.49 -4.62
N LEU A 490 -5.26 42.05 -5.83
CA LEU A 490 -4.17 42.47 -6.71
C LEU A 490 -3.15 43.42 -6.04
N PRO A 491 -3.56 44.45 -5.28
CA PRO A 491 -2.61 45.30 -4.57
C PRO A 491 -1.77 44.54 -3.53
N LEU A 492 -2.31 43.48 -2.91
CA LEU A 492 -1.60 42.67 -1.91
C LEU A 492 -0.46 41.86 -2.53
N ILE A 493 -0.55 41.54 -3.83
CA ILE A 493 0.48 40.82 -4.58
C ILE A 493 1.36 41.77 -5.42
N GLY A 494 1.23 43.08 -5.24
CA GLY A 494 2.03 44.10 -5.94
C GLY A 494 1.61 44.37 -7.39
N VAL A 495 0.33 44.16 -7.72
CA VAL A 495 -0.27 44.47 -9.02
C VAL A 495 -1.17 45.70 -8.88
N ASP A 496 -1.15 46.60 -9.86
CA ASP A 496 -2.04 47.78 -9.85
C ASP A 496 -3.50 47.32 -9.89
N ILE A 497 -4.36 47.95 -9.09
CA ILE A 497 -5.81 47.68 -9.07
C ILE A 497 -6.45 47.86 -10.45
N LEU A 498 -5.89 48.73 -11.29
CA LEU A 498 -6.35 48.98 -12.65
C LEU A 498 -6.10 47.79 -13.59
N GLU A 499 -5.15 46.92 -13.27
CA GLU A 499 -4.90 45.67 -14.02
C GLU A 499 -5.98 44.60 -13.75
N ALA A 500 -6.93 44.83 -12.83
CA ALA A 500 -8.00 43.87 -12.52
C ALA A 500 -8.84 43.48 -13.73
N ASP A 501 -9.14 44.46 -14.58
CA ASP A 501 -9.97 44.24 -15.77
C ASP A 501 -9.15 43.62 -16.93
N SER A 502 -7.81 43.55 -16.80
CA SER A 502 -6.90 42.90 -17.74
C SER A 502 -6.55 41.46 -17.39
N ILE A 503 -7.06 40.94 -16.27
CA ILE A 503 -6.87 39.53 -15.89
C ILE A 503 -7.62 38.64 -16.87
N GLU A 504 -6.89 37.81 -17.62
CA GLU A 504 -7.48 36.89 -18.59
C GLU A 504 -8.13 35.69 -17.91
N ASN A 505 -7.47 35.13 -16.89
CA ASN A 505 -7.97 33.96 -16.18
C ASN A 505 -7.49 33.90 -14.72
N VAL A 506 -8.31 33.26 -13.87
CA VAL A 506 -7.93 32.80 -12.53
C VAL A 506 -7.99 31.28 -12.51
N THR A 507 -6.82 30.64 -12.42
CA THR A 507 -6.65 29.20 -12.52
C THR A 507 -6.29 28.60 -11.17
N GLY A 508 -7.05 27.60 -10.71
CA GLY A 508 -6.66 26.77 -9.57
C GLY A 508 -5.75 25.64 -10.01
N LEU A 509 -4.69 25.34 -9.26
CA LEU A 509 -3.86 24.15 -9.49
C LEU A 509 -3.36 23.53 -8.19
N PHE A 510 -3.20 22.20 -8.18
CA PHE A 510 -2.51 21.49 -7.13
C PHE A 510 -1.06 21.22 -7.54
N VAL A 511 -0.11 21.50 -6.63
CA VAL A 511 1.30 21.15 -6.80
C VAL A 511 1.64 20.00 -5.87
N THR A 512 2.17 18.90 -6.43
CA THR A 512 2.54 17.72 -5.64
C THR A 512 4.05 17.52 -5.59
N LYS A 513 4.57 17.13 -4.42
CA LYS A 513 5.99 16.75 -4.28
C LYS A 513 6.28 15.41 -4.96
N ASN A 514 5.41 14.43 -4.72
CA ASN A 514 5.48 13.09 -5.32
C ASN A 514 4.49 12.92 -6.47
N PHE A 515 4.65 11.85 -7.23
CA PHE A 515 3.68 11.45 -8.25
C PHE A 515 2.30 11.27 -7.61
N SER A 516 1.30 11.89 -8.22
CA SER A 516 -0.10 11.69 -7.87
C SER A 516 -0.83 11.06 -9.04
N VAL A 517 -1.66 10.05 -8.77
CA VAL A 517 -2.57 9.51 -9.80
C VAL A 517 -3.60 10.56 -10.24
N GLY A 518 -3.80 11.60 -9.43
CA GLY A 518 -4.57 12.78 -9.80
C GLY A 518 -4.09 13.48 -11.08
N GLU A 519 -2.78 13.42 -11.39
CA GLU A 519 -2.20 13.99 -12.63
C GLU A 519 -2.79 13.36 -13.90
N LEU A 520 -3.48 12.22 -13.78
CA LEU A 520 -4.09 11.49 -14.89
C LEU A 520 -5.56 11.83 -15.11
N LEU A 521 -6.15 12.65 -14.24
CA LEU A 521 -7.54 13.05 -14.32
C LEU A 521 -7.69 14.23 -15.29
N THR A 522 -8.06 13.95 -16.55
CA THR A 522 -8.03 14.93 -17.65
C THR A 522 -9.16 15.97 -17.64
N ASN A 523 -10.21 15.77 -16.84
CA ASN A 523 -11.42 16.60 -16.86
C ASN A 523 -11.56 17.51 -15.63
N GLN A 524 -10.46 17.80 -14.92
CA GLN A 524 -10.47 18.46 -13.62
C GLN A 524 -9.42 19.57 -13.53
N LEU A 525 -9.38 20.30 -12.40
CA LEU A 525 -8.33 21.26 -12.12
C LEU A 525 -6.95 20.59 -12.24
N PRO A 526 -5.94 21.27 -12.81
CA PRO A 526 -4.63 20.70 -13.02
C PRO A 526 -3.96 20.29 -11.71
N ILE A 527 -3.42 19.07 -11.72
CA ILE A 527 -2.56 18.52 -10.66
C ILE A 527 -1.21 18.29 -11.30
N ILE A 528 -0.17 18.95 -10.79
CA ILE A 528 1.14 19.04 -11.42
C ILE A 528 2.22 18.69 -10.41
N ASN A 529 3.12 17.76 -10.76
CA ASN A 529 4.30 17.53 -9.94
C ASN A 529 5.22 18.76 -9.97
N TYR A 530 5.83 19.10 -8.82
CA TYR A 530 6.65 20.30 -8.68
C TYR A 530 7.77 20.40 -9.73
N SER A 531 8.33 19.27 -10.15
CA SER A 531 9.39 19.20 -11.17
C SER A 531 8.96 19.77 -12.53
N SER A 532 7.68 19.73 -12.86
CA SER A 532 7.12 20.21 -14.14
C SER A 532 6.38 21.56 -14.00
N LEU A 533 6.36 22.15 -12.80
CA LEU A 533 5.52 23.30 -12.49
C LEU A 533 5.85 24.53 -13.34
N ILE A 534 7.14 24.85 -13.46
CA ILE A 534 7.61 26.04 -14.18
C ILE A 534 7.28 25.94 -15.67
N ASP A 535 7.61 24.81 -16.29
CA ASP A 535 7.36 24.59 -17.72
C ASP A 535 5.86 24.56 -18.02
N TRP A 536 5.07 23.97 -17.13
CA TRP A 536 3.63 23.97 -17.27
C TRP A 536 3.06 25.38 -17.25
N ILE A 537 3.44 26.23 -16.27
CA ILE A 537 2.95 27.61 -16.20
C ILE A 537 3.36 28.39 -17.46
N LYS A 538 4.63 28.28 -17.91
CA LYS A 538 5.09 28.95 -19.14
C LYS A 538 4.28 28.51 -20.36
N SER A 539 4.09 27.21 -20.56
CA SER A 539 3.35 26.66 -21.71
C SER A 539 1.89 27.12 -21.80
N LYS A 540 1.29 27.55 -20.68
CA LYS A 540 -0.09 28.10 -20.66
C LYS A 540 -0.18 29.56 -21.05
N ASN A 541 0.96 30.24 -21.13
CA ASN A 541 1.05 31.66 -21.47
C ASN A 541 1.90 31.92 -22.73
N GLU A 542 2.35 30.86 -23.41
CA GLU A 542 2.90 30.95 -24.77
C GLU A 542 1.74 31.10 -25.76
N PHE A 543 1.56 32.32 -26.27
CA PHE A 543 0.67 32.65 -27.39
C PHE A 543 1.49 32.97 -28.64
#